data_AF-A0A521PIL0-F1
#
_entry.id   AF-A0A521PIL0-F1
#
_cell.length_a   1.000
_cell.length_b   1.000
_cell.length_c   1.000
_cell.angle_alpha   90.00
_cell.angle_beta   90.00
_cell.angle_gamma   90.00
#
_symmetry.space_group_name_H-M   'P 1'
#
loop_
_entity.id
_entity.type
_entity.pdbx_description
1 polymer ?
#
loop_
_entity_poly.entity_id
_entity_poly.type
_entity_poly.pdbx_seq_one_letter_code
_entity_poly.pdbx_strand_id
1 'polypeptide(L)'
;MRAAGAALRRVAAATRRAEAARARLDTRAWVVERRERTHHLIELGGLVQKAGLDGLVDDDRAVLLGALLSLTDQLAGEDRADVLALWRRRGKRAFAADEAAG
;
A
#
# COMPACT_ATOMS: atom_id res chain seq x y z
N MET A 1 19.84 25.47 49.14
CA MET A 1 19.92 25.14 47.69
C MET A 1 19.84 23.65 47.32
N ARG A 2 20.35 22.68 48.11
CA ARG A 2 20.35 21.23 47.75
C ARG A 2 18.95 20.57 47.57
N ALA A 3 17.94 20.99 48.32
CA ALA A 3 16.59 20.42 48.26
C ALA A 3 15.86 20.70 46.91
N ALA A 4 16.07 21.88 46.33
CA ALA A 4 15.48 22.26 45.04
C ALA A 4 15.97 21.36 43.89
N GLY A 5 17.26 20.99 43.88
CA GLY A 5 17.82 20.09 42.87
C GLY A 5 17.26 18.65 42.96
N ALA A 6 16.95 18.18 44.15
CA ALA A 6 16.34 16.85 44.33
C ALA A 6 14.87 16.80 43.88
N ALA A 7 14.13 17.90 44.05
CA ALA A 7 12.77 18.03 43.52
C ALA A 7 12.78 18.07 41.97
N LEU A 8 13.66 18.86 41.37
CA LEU A 8 13.82 18.94 39.91
C LEU A 8 14.16 17.58 39.27
N ARG A 9 15.08 16.82 39.88
CA ARG A 9 15.43 15.48 39.39
C ARG A 9 14.25 14.50 39.43
N ARG A 10 13.42 14.56 40.47
CA ARG A 10 12.22 13.71 40.60
C ARG A 10 11.18 14.03 39.52
N VAL A 11 10.94 15.31 39.25
CA VAL A 11 10.04 15.74 38.16
C VAL A 11 10.58 15.27 36.82
N ALA A 12 11.86 15.52 36.52
CA ALA A 12 12.48 15.06 35.26
C ALA A 12 12.44 13.53 35.09
N ALA A 13 12.57 12.77 36.19
CA ALA A 13 12.43 11.31 36.16
C ALA A 13 10.97 10.86 35.96
N ALA A 14 9.98 11.62 36.45
CA ALA A 14 8.56 11.34 36.22
C ALA A 14 8.17 11.63 34.76
N THR A 15 8.61 12.75 34.20
CA THR A 15 8.38 13.10 32.79
C THR A 15 8.93 12.03 31.86
N ARG A 16 10.20 11.62 32.05
CA ARG A 16 10.82 10.57 31.23
C ARG A 16 10.09 9.24 31.31
N ARG A 17 9.56 8.87 32.48
CA ARG A 17 8.74 7.65 32.64
C ARG A 17 7.43 7.75 31.86
N ALA A 18 6.76 8.90 31.90
CA ALA A 18 5.54 9.15 31.13
C ALA A 18 5.79 9.12 29.62
N GLU A 19 6.89 9.73 29.15
CA GLU A 19 7.32 9.70 27.75
C GLU A 19 7.63 8.26 27.29
N ALA A 20 8.40 7.50 28.09
CA ALA A 20 8.70 6.10 27.79
C ALA A 20 7.44 5.22 27.75
N ALA A 21 6.46 5.45 28.64
CA ALA A 21 5.19 4.75 28.60
C ALA A 21 4.39 5.10 27.34
N ARG A 22 4.36 6.38 26.94
CA ARG A 22 3.68 6.84 25.72
C ARG A 22 4.33 6.26 24.46
N ALA A 23 5.66 6.19 24.40
CA ALA A 23 6.38 5.61 23.28
C ALA A 23 6.08 4.11 23.09
N ARG A 24 5.93 3.34 24.19
CA ARG A 24 5.55 1.92 24.13
C ARG A 24 4.15 1.67 23.57
N LEU A 25 3.25 2.64 23.72
CA LEU A 25 1.87 2.57 23.24
C LEU A 25 1.66 3.33 21.94
N ASP A 26 2.73 3.87 21.33
CA ASP A 26 2.62 4.65 20.11
C ASP A 26 2.44 3.73 18.89
N THR A 27 1.19 3.61 18.43
CA THR A 27 0.83 2.80 17.26
C THR A 27 0.71 3.63 15.98
N ARG A 28 1.05 4.92 16.01
CA ARG A 28 0.76 5.84 14.88
C ARG A 28 1.43 5.39 13.59
N ALA A 29 2.71 4.99 13.65
CA ALA A 29 3.44 4.49 12.49
C ALA A 29 2.77 3.22 11.90
N TRP A 30 2.41 2.26 12.75
CA TRP A 30 1.71 1.04 12.33
C TRP A 30 0.33 1.33 11.71
N VAL A 31 -0.43 2.27 12.27
CA VAL A 31 -1.73 2.68 11.71
C VAL A 31 -1.56 3.28 10.31
N VAL A 32 -0.54 4.12 10.10
CA VAL A 32 -0.22 4.70 8.79
C VAL A 32 0.14 3.60 7.79
N GLU A 33 1.09 2.72 8.15
CA GLU A 33 1.51 1.61 7.29
C GLU A 33 0.34 0.68 6.94
N ARG A 34 -0.56 0.40 7.89
CA ARG A 34 -1.76 -0.40 7.66
C ARG A 34 -2.72 0.26 6.67
N ARG A 35 -2.91 1.58 6.78
CA ARG A 35 -3.76 2.34 5.85
C ARG A 35 -3.17 2.33 4.45
N GLU A 36 -1.87 2.60 4.33
CA GLU A 36 -1.15 2.54 3.05
C GLU A 36 -1.27 1.17 2.40
N ARG A 37 -1.07 0.09 3.17
CA ARG A 37 -1.25 -1.29 2.68
C ARG A 37 -2.68 -1.55 2.22
N THR A 38 -3.67 -1.09 2.98
CA THR A 38 -5.09 -1.30 2.65
C THR A 38 -5.45 -0.55 1.37
N HIS A 39 -5.05 0.71 1.26
CA HIS A 39 -5.25 1.50 0.05
C HIS A 39 -4.59 0.84 -1.16
N HIS A 40 -3.32 0.45 -1.04
CA HIS A 40 -2.58 -0.21 -2.11
C HIS A 40 -3.29 -1.48 -2.61
N LEU A 41 -3.75 -2.35 -1.70
CA LEU A 41 -4.45 -3.58 -2.08
C LEU A 41 -5.83 -3.30 -2.70
N ILE A 42 -6.53 -2.27 -2.24
CA ILE A 42 -7.80 -1.84 -2.84
C ILE A 42 -7.58 -1.29 -4.25
N GLU A 43 -6.57 -0.44 -4.44
CA GLU A 43 -6.20 0.10 -5.75
C GLU A 43 -5.87 -1.02 -6.74
N LEU A 44 -5.05 -2.00 -6.32
CA LEU A 44 -4.74 -3.16 -7.14
C LEU A 44 -5.98 -4.01 -7.46
N GLY A 45 -6.86 -4.24 -6.48
CA GLY A 45 -8.13 -4.94 -6.70
C GLY A 45 -9.06 -4.20 -7.68
N GLY A 46 -9.09 -2.87 -7.61
CA GLY A 46 -9.85 -2.02 -8.54
C GLY A 46 -9.36 -2.13 -9.98
N LEU A 47 -8.07 -2.41 -10.22
CA LEU A 47 -7.55 -2.65 -11.57
C LEU A 47 -8.10 -3.96 -12.17
N VAL A 48 -8.28 -4.99 -11.35
CA VAL A 48 -8.86 -6.28 -11.79
C VAL A 48 -10.31 -6.07 -12.25
N GLN A 49 -11.11 -5.37 -11.44
CA GLN A 49 -12.49 -5.02 -11.77
C GLN A 49 -12.59 -4.12 -13.00
N LYS A 50 -11.75 -3.08 -13.11
CA LYS A 50 -11.74 -2.17 -14.27
C LYS A 50 -11.36 -2.89 -15.57
N ALA A 51 -10.53 -3.94 -15.47
CA ALA A 51 -10.20 -4.79 -16.60
C ALA A 51 -11.32 -5.79 -16.96
N GLY A 52 -12.39 -5.87 -16.16
CA GLY A 52 -13.51 -6.80 -16.31
C GLY A 52 -13.12 -8.26 -16.08
N LEU A 53 -11.97 -8.51 -15.44
CA LEU A 53 -11.43 -9.87 -15.30
C LEU A 53 -12.23 -10.68 -14.29
N ASP A 54 -12.68 -10.05 -13.22
CA ASP A 54 -13.57 -10.61 -12.19
C ASP A 54 -14.84 -11.20 -12.81
N GLY A 55 -15.53 -10.42 -13.66
CA GLY A 55 -16.76 -10.87 -14.32
C GLY A 55 -16.53 -11.91 -15.41
N LEU A 56 -15.40 -11.84 -16.13
CA LEU A 56 -15.07 -12.81 -17.18
C LEU A 56 -14.69 -14.20 -16.66
N VAL A 57 -14.19 -14.28 -15.43
CA VAL A 57 -13.69 -15.53 -14.83
C VAL A 57 -14.51 -15.97 -13.62
N ASP A 58 -15.67 -15.35 -13.38
CA ASP A 58 -16.57 -15.64 -12.24
C ASP A 58 -15.83 -15.64 -10.89
N ASP A 59 -15.00 -14.61 -10.68
CA ASP A 59 -14.16 -14.46 -9.47
C ASP A 59 -13.20 -15.63 -9.18
N ASP A 60 -12.91 -16.50 -10.16
CA ASP A 60 -11.96 -17.61 -9.98
C ASP A 60 -10.54 -17.09 -9.77
N ARG A 61 -10.11 -17.14 -8.50
CA ARG A 61 -8.81 -16.67 -8.05
C ARG A 61 -7.64 -17.44 -8.66
N ALA A 62 -7.80 -18.73 -8.96
CA ALA A 62 -6.75 -19.51 -9.56
C ALA A 62 -6.54 -19.11 -11.03
N VAL A 63 -7.63 -18.85 -11.75
CA VAL A 63 -7.58 -18.33 -13.13
C VAL A 63 -6.95 -16.93 -13.16
N LEU A 64 -7.38 -16.03 -12.27
CA LEU A 64 -6.79 -14.68 -12.14
C LEU A 64 -5.28 -14.75 -11.87
N LEU A 65 -4.87 -15.61 -10.92
CA LEU A 65 -3.45 -15.79 -10.62
C LEU A 65 -2.68 -16.34 -11.83
N GLY A 66 -3.22 -17.34 -12.53
CA GLY A 66 -2.60 -17.90 -13.74
C GLY A 66 -2.43 -16.87 -14.86
N ALA A 67 -3.43 -16.01 -15.06
CA ALA A 67 -3.35 -14.92 -16.03
C ALA A 67 -2.26 -13.90 -15.65
N LEU A 68 -2.18 -13.51 -14.38
CA LEU A 68 -1.14 -12.59 -13.89
C LEU A 68 0.27 -13.21 -13.99
N LEU A 69 0.42 -14.51 -13.74
CA LEU A 69 1.68 -15.23 -13.94
C LEU A 69 2.11 -15.25 -15.42
N SER A 70 1.16 -15.35 -16.34
CA SER A 70 1.47 -15.25 -17.77
C SER A 70 2.04 -13.87 -18.13
N LEU A 71 1.60 -12.80 -17.47
CA LEU A 71 2.18 -11.47 -17.62
C LEU A 71 3.61 -11.40 -17.05
N THR A 72 3.88 -12.08 -15.93
CA THR A 72 5.25 -12.13 -15.38
C THR A 72 6.20 -12.87 -16.31
N ASP A 73 5.75 -13.97 -16.91
CA ASP A 73 6.53 -14.74 -17.88
C ASP A 73 6.84 -13.90 -19.12
N GLN A 74 5.85 -13.13 -19.61
CA GLN A 74 6.04 -12.22 -20.74
C GLN A 74 7.06 -11.11 -20.45
N LEU A 75 7.13 -10.62 -19.20
CA LEU A 75 8.11 -9.61 -18.79
C LEU A 75 9.50 -10.16 -18.48
N ALA A 76 9.66 -11.48 -18.38
CA ALA A 76 10.96 -12.12 -18.15
C ALA A 76 11.82 -12.19 -19.44
N GLY A 77 11.23 -11.96 -20.62
CA GLY A 77 11.93 -11.95 -21.90
C GLY A 77 12.72 -10.67 -22.22
N GLU A 78 13.45 -10.68 -23.33
CA GLU A 78 14.32 -9.57 -23.77
C GLU A 78 13.53 -8.31 -24.18
N ASP A 79 12.29 -8.46 -24.64
CA ASP A 79 11.42 -7.37 -25.11
C ASP A 79 10.64 -6.65 -23.99
N ARG A 80 11.05 -6.82 -22.73
CA ARG A 80 10.35 -6.28 -21.55
C ARG A 80 9.99 -4.79 -21.69
N ALA A 81 10.91 -3.98 -22.21
CA ALA A 81 10.70 -2.54 -22.36
C ALA A 81 9.55 -2.21 -23.33
N ASP A 82 9.47 -2.92 -24.45
CA ASP A 82 8.46 -2.71 -25.48
C ASP A 82 7.09 -3.20 -25.01
N VAL A 83 7.05 -4.36 -24.33
CA VAL A 83 5.84 -4.89 -23.69
C VAL A 83 5.29 -3.88 -22.67
N LEU A 84 6.14 -3.35 -21.79
CA LEU A 84 5.73 -2.33 -20.80
C LEU A 84 5.25 -1.03 -21.48
N ALA A 85 5.91 -0.60 -22.56
CA ALA A 85 5.50 0.59 -23.28
C ALA A 85 4.11 0.40 -23.92
N LEU A 86 3.85 -0.76 -24.51
CA LEU A 86 2.54 -1.12 -25.07
C LEU A 86 1.45 -1.15 -23.99
N TRP A 87 1.68 -1.84 -22.88
CA TRP A 87 0.72 -1.94 -21.79
C TRP A 87 0.41 -0.58 -21.17
N ARG A 88 1.42 0.26 -20.96
CA ARG A 88 1.23 1.62 -20.45
C ARG A 88 0.34 2.46 -21.37
N ARG A 89 0.54 2.38 -22.69
CA ARG A 89 -0.33 3.08 -23.65
C ARG A 89 -1.76 2.55 -23.62
N ARG A 90 -1.94 1.23 -23.55
CA ARG A 90 -3.27 0.60 -23.47
C ARG A 90 -4.00 0.99 -22.20
N GLY A 91 -3.34 0.90 -21.04
CA GLY A 91 -3.89 1.29 -19.75
C GLY A 91 -4.34 2.75 -19.74
N LYS A 92 -3.49 3.69 -20.19
CA LYS A 92 -3.85 5.11 -20.29
C LYS A 92 -5.13 5.35 -21.10
N ARG A 93 -5.29 4.67 -22.25
CA ARG A 93 -6.51 4.79 -23.05
C ARG A 93 -7.74 4.23 -22.35
N ALA A 94 -7.61 3.11 -21.64
CA ALA A 94 -8.72 2.54 -20.88
C ALA A 94 -9.18 3.49 -19.76
N PHE A 95 -8.24 4.10 -19.03
CA PHE A 95 -8.57 5.11 -18.02
C PHE A 95 -9.27 6.34 -18.63
N ALA A 96 -8.74 6.88 -19.73
CA ALA A 96 -9.34 8.04 -20.39
C ALA A 96 -10.74 7.76 -20.94
N ALA A 97 -10.99 6.54 -21.44
CA ALA A 97 -12.31 6.14 -21.92
C ALA A 97 -13.34 6.05 -20.80
N ASP A 98 -12.95 5.55 -19.63
CA ASP A 98 -13.80 5.45 -18.45
C ASP A 98 -14.17 6.85 -17.90
N GLU A 99 -13.18 7.77 -17.85
CA GLU A 99 -13.41 9.18 -17.48
C GLU A 99 -14.36 9.90 -18.45
N ALA A 100 -14.38 9.52 -19.73
CA ALA A 100 -15.29 10.10 -20.71
C ALA A 100 -16.70 9.47 -20.70
N ALA A 101 -16.85 8.29 -20.10
CA ALA A 101 -18.10 7.53 -20.05
C ALA A 101 -18.89 7.74 -18.75
N GLY A 102 -18.24 8.25 -17.69
CA GLY A 102 -18.86 8.66 -16.42
C GLY A 102 -19.24 10.13 -16.39
#